data_AF-A0A368GE22-F1
#
_entry.id   AF-A0A368GE22-F1
#
_cell.length_a   1.000
_cell.length_b   1.000
_cell.length_c   1.000
_cell.angle_alpha   90.00
_cell.angle_beta   90.00
_cell.angle_gamma   90.00
#
_symmetry.space_group_name_H-M   'P 1'
#
loop_
_entity.id
_entity.type
_entity.pdbx_description
1 polymer ?
#
loop_
_entity_poly.entity_id
_entity_poly.type
_entity_poly.pdbx_seq_one_letter_code
_entity_poly.pdbx_strand_id
1 'polypeptide(L)'
;MMSKPMLGFFVLLALALVCIVLLDHRPTPMRIMNWQERLKEKSTKWIVVTTVQHPTEDIKRLSRIPGWTLVVVGDTKTPKNWSLEGVHYLSVEDQQRLAILLWRNILGLGLHQFDYSEETSGLRYGCKFREVNKTRNSERFSPEKLFNPYSFFGKGDMWPRGFPIEYIQNHKNGPGRCCLCHKMRTAAVQQGLVHKDPDVDALYRLLHADKRDGLNEGFSKFAPPITLASGTYAPWNSQNTLFRRTAFFTLMLPATVPFRVTDIWRSYFAQKLLHMVGENIAFYPANAIQIRNAHNYLDDFRSEE
;
A
#
# COMPACT_ATOMS: atom_id res chain seq x y z
N MET A 1 25.92 -27.34 33.59
CA MET A 1 24.44 -27.33 33.68
C MET A 1 23.95 -25.98 33.22
N MET A 2 23.15 -25.98 32.15
CA MET A 2 22.78 -24.79 31.39
C MET A 2 21.92 -23.80 32.18
N SER A 3 22.18 -22.53 31.89
CA SER A 3 21.50 -21.32 32.33
C SER A 3 20.00 -21.33 32.04
N LYS A 4 19.20 -20.84 32.99
CA LYS A 4 17.89 -20.24 32.72
C LYS A 4 18.02 -18.73 32.80
N PRO A 5 17.54 -17.96 31.80
CA PRO A 5 17.15 -16.58 32.04
C PRO A 5 15.66 -16.34 31.79
N MET A 6 15.10 -15.55 32.69
CA MET A 6 14.08 -14.51 32.50
C MET A 6 12.70 -14.90 31.94
N LEU A 7 11.75 -15.01 32.87
CA LEU A 7 10.33 -14.82 32.61
C LEU A 7 10.04 -13.30 32.57
N GLY A 8 10.31 -12.66 31.43
CA GLY A 8 9.81 -11.33 31.12
C GLY A 8 8.46 -11.44 30.43
N PHE A 9 7.38 -11.12 31.14
CA PHE A 9 6.04 -10.94 30.57
C PHE A 9 6.07 -9.72 29.62
N PHE A 10 6.11 -9.97 28.31
CA PHE A 10 5.83 -8.94 27.29
C PHE A 10 4.50 -9.27 26.60
N VAL A 11 3.51 -8.42 26.87
CA VAL A 11 2.22 -8.39 26.18
C VAL A 11 2.46 -7.99 24.73
N LEU A 12 2.28 -8.93 23.78
CA LEU A 12 2.50 -8.70 22.35
C LEU A 12 1.18 -8.29 21.68
N LEU A 13 1.14 -7.03 21.24
CA LEU A 13 -0.01 -6.32 20.65
C LEU A 13 -0.31 -6.73 19.19
N ALA A 14 -1.60 -6.63 18.86
CA ALA A 14 -2.35 -6.74 17.60
C ALA A 14 -1.62 -6.46 16.26
N LEU A 15 -1.70 -7.38 15.29
CA LEU A 15 -1.14 -7.22 13.92
C LEU A 15 -2.01 -7.90 12.83
N ALA A 16 -2.88 -7.15 12.13
CA ALA A 16 -3.68 -7.61 10.97
C ALA A 16 -3.65 -6.62 9.77
N LEU A 17 -3.29 -7.08 8.56
CA LEU A 17 -3.18 -6.32 7.29
C LEU A 17 -4.57 -6.14 6.71
N VAL A 18 -4.85 -5.07 5.96
CA VAL A 18 -6.05 -5.01 5.14
C VAL A 18 -5.69 -4.68 3.69
N CYS A 19 -5.66 -5.68 2.80
CA CYS A 19 -5.64 -5.52 1.34
C CYS A 19 -7.07 -5.71 0.81
N ILE A 20 -7.59 -4.72 0.09
CA ILE A 20 -9.00 -4.71 -0.29
C ILE A 20 -9.08 -4.96 -1.78
N VAL A 21 -9.89 -5.94 -2.17
CA VAL A 21 -9.95 -6.50 -3.51
C VAL A 21 -11.39 -6.36 -3.99
N LEU A 22 -11.64 -5.43 -4.90
CA LEU A 22 -12.96 -5.28 -5.51
C LEU A 22 -13.03 -6.06 -6.81
N LEU A 23 -13.95 -7.02 -6.90
CA LEU A 23 -14.30 -7.66 -8.15
C LEU A 23 -15.48 -6.88 -8.76
N ASP A 24 -15.19 -6.11 -9.81
CA ASP A 24 -16.19 -5.42 -10.65
C ASP A 24 -17.18 -6.43 -11.30
N HIS A 25 -18.39 -5.98 -11.64
CA HIS A 25 -19.56 -6.73 -12.13
C HIS A 25 -19.38 -7.47 -13.48
N ARG A 26 -18.16 -7.54 -14.02
CA ARG A 26 -17.87 -8.29 -15.25
C ARG A 26 -17.83 -9.81 -14.98
N PRO A 27 -18.40 -10.63 -15.88
CA PRO A 27 -18.54 -12.07 -15.67
C PRO A 27 -17.20 -12.69 -15.28
N THR A 28 -17.20 -13.39 -14.16
CA THR A 28 -16.06 -14.09 -13.59
C THR A 28 -15.64 -15.22 -14.56
N PRO A 29 -14.35 -15.37 -14.90
CA PRO A 29 -13.89 -16.49 -15.72
C PRO A 29 -14.35 -17.83 -15.13
N MET A 30 -14.79 -18.76 -15.98
CA MET A 30 -15.42 -20.04 -15.62
C MET A 30 -14.59 -20.89 -14.61
N ARG A 31 -13.26 -20.71 -14.57
CA ARG A 31 -12.36 -21.35 -13.58
C ARG A 31 -12.56 -20.86 -12.14
N ILE A 32 -13.07 -19.64 -11.94
CA ILE A 32 -13.33 -19.08 -10.60
C ILE A 32 -14.70 -19.56 -10.09
N MET A 33 -15.69 -19.79 -10.96
CA MET A 33 -17.04 -20.24 -10.60
C MET A 33 -17.04 -21.52 -9.74
N ASN A 34 -16.20 -22.51 -10.06
CA ASN A 34 -16.09 -23.75 -9.26
C ASN A 34 -15.50 -23.52 -7.85
N TRP A 35 -14.77 -22.42 -7.64
CA TRP A 35 -14.30 -21.99 -6.32
C TRP A 35 -15.37 -21.18 -5.58
N GLN A 36 -16.16 -20.36 -6.27
CA GLN A 36 -17.25 -19.55 -5.68
C GLN A 36 -18.35 -20.43 -5.08
N GLU A 37 -18.71 -21.54 -5.75
CA GLU A 37 -19.67 -22.53 -5.21
C GLU A 37 -19.17 -23.19 -3.92
N ARG A 38 -17.85 -23.37 -3.79
CA ARG A 38 -17.21 -24.02 -2.64
C ARG A 38 -17.16 -23.14 -1.40
N LEU A 39 -17.22 -21.81 -1.57
CA LEU A 39 -17.06 -20.84 -0.50
C LEU A 39 -18.39 -20.28 0.07
N LYS A 40 -19.56 -20.62 -0.49
CA LYS A 40 -20.87 -20.04 -0.05
C LYS A 40 -20.81 -18.51 0.05
N GLU A 41 -20.41 -17.85 -1.03
CA GLU A 41 -20.19 -16.40 -1.05
C GLU A 41 -21.44 -15.59 -0.68
N LYS A 42 -21.25 -14.57 0.16
CA LYS A 42 -22.30 -13.59 0.49
C LYS A 42 -22.29 -12.36 -0.45
N SER A 43 -21.19 -12.10 -1.19
CA SER A 43 -21.00 -10.89 -2.01
C SER A 43 -19.81 -10.96 -2.98
N THR A 44 -19.82 -10.12 -4.03
CA THR A 44 -18.72 -9.87 -4.98
C THR A 44 -17.62 -8.95 -4.45
N LYS A 45 -17.80 -8.34 -3.26
CA LYS A 45 -16.80 -7.44 -2.64
C LYS A 45 -15.96 -8.20 -1.62
N TRP A 46 -14.63 -8.09 -1.70
CA TRP A 46 -13.72 -8.87 -0.87
C TRP A 46 -12.76 -8.00 -0.05
N ILE A 47 -12.59 -8.41 1.21
CA ILE A 47 -11.56 -7.88 2.09
C ILE A 47 -10.55 -9.02 2.27
N VAL A 48 -9.29 -8.79 1.96
CA VAL A 48 -8.22 -9.78 2.12
C VAL A 48 -7.23 -9.28 3.15
N VAL A 49 -7.21 -9.90 4.31
CA VAL A 49 -6.34 -9.52 5.42
C VAL A 49 -5.28 -10.58 5.64
N THR A 50 -4.11 -10.22 6.15
CA THR A 50 -3.13 -11.21 6.64
C THR A 50 -3.06 -11.14 8.15
N THR A 51 -2.77 -12.26 8.80
CA THR A 51 -2.59 -12.30 10.26
C THR A 51 -1.37 -13.13 10.64
N VAL A 52 -0.77 -12.82 11.79
CA VAL A 52 0.19 -13.68 12.52
C VAL A 52 -0.37 -14.08 13.89
N GLN A 53 -1.62 -13.71 14.20
CA GLN A 53 -2.26 -13.81 15.51
C GLN A 53 -3.65 -14.44 15.41
N HIS A 54 -4.23 -14.78 16.57
CA HIS A 54 -5.65 -15.12 16.68
C HIS A 54 -6.56 -13.97 16.22
N PRO A 55 -7.84 -14.24 15.90
CA PRO A 55 -8.77 -13.21 15.44
C PRO A 55 -8.85 -12.01 16.39
N THR A 56 -8.37 -10.85 15.94
CA THR A 56 -8.42 -9.57 16.67
C THR A 56 -9.80 -8.92 16.54
N GLU A 57 -10.09 -7.91 17.37
CA GLU A 57 -11.32 -7.12 17.25
C GLU A 57 -11.45 -6.44 15.88
N ASP A 58 -10.34 -6.05 15.25
CA ASP A 58 -10.37 -5.46 13.90
C ASP A 58 -10.82 -6.47 12.85
N ILE A 59 -10.31 -7.71 12.90
CA ILE A 59 -10.76 -8.79 12.00
C ILE A 59 -12.25 -9.07 12.22
N LYS A 60 -12.72 -9.08 13.48
CA LYS A 60 -14.14 -9.26 13.81
C LYS A 60 -15.00 -8.09 13.33
N ARG A 61 -14.49 -6.87 13.31
CA ARG A 61 -15.19 -5.70 12.73
C ARG A 61 -15.30 -5.83 11.23
N LEU A 62 -14.21 -6.20 10.55
CA LEU A 62 -14.18 -6.40 9.10
C LEU A 62 -15.13 -7.54 8.66
N SER A 63 -15.22 -8.62 9.44
CA SER A 63 -16.11 -9.75 9.11
C SER A 63 -17.60 -9.41 9.20
N ARG A 64 -17.95 -8.34 9.90
CA ARG A 64 -19.34 -7.89 10.09
C ARG A 64 -19.80 -6.86 9.06
N ILE A 65 -18.94 -6.43 8.14
CA ILE A 65 -19.29 -5.40 7.14
C ILE A 65 -20.32 -5.99 6.17
N PRO A 66 -21.56 -5.47 6.12
CA PRO A 66 -22.60 -6.02 5.26
C PRO A 66 -22.21 -5.94 3.78
N GLY A 67 -22.43 -7.03 3.05
CA GLY A 67 -22.13 -7.10 1.62
C GLY A 67 -20.62 -7.18 1.30
N TRP A 68 -19.78 -7.59 2.24
CA TRP A 68 -18.37 -7.91 2.00
C TRP A 68 -18.03 -9.31 2.49
N THR A 69 -17.17 -10.00 1.74
CA THR A 69 -16.62 -11.31 2.08
C THR A 69 -15.19 -11.11 2.61
N LEU A 70 -14.90 -11.56 3.83
CA LEU A 70 -13.56 -11.47 4.42
C LEU A 70 -12.77 -12.76 4.19
N VAL A 71 -11.56 -12.61 3.66
CA VAL A 71 -10.53 -13.66 3.57
C VAL A 71 -9.37 -13.27 4.47
N VAL A 72 -8.96 -14.15 5.36
CA VAL A 72 -7.77 -14.00 6.21
C VAL A 72 -6.70 -14.97 5.72
N VAL A 73 -5.55 -14.45 5.35
CA VAL A 73 -4.38 -15.18 4.88
C VAL A 73 -3.40 -15.36 6.05
N GLY A 74 -3.12 -16.60 6.41
CA GLY A 74 -2.22 -16.93 7.51
C GLY A 74 -0.75 -16.83 7.12
N ASP A 75 0.10 -16.43 8.06
CA ASP A 75 1.55 -16.55 7.95
C ASP A 75 2.04 -17.83 8.67
N THR A 76 3.32 -18.17 8.49
CA THR A 76 4.01 -19.23 9.25
C THR A 76 3.90 -19.09 10.77
N LYS A 77 3.71 -17.86 11.28
CA LYS A 77 3.56 -17.57 12.72
C LYS A 77 2.11 -17.64 13.20
N THR A 78 1.13 -17.78 12.31
CA THR A 78 -0.29 -17.80 12.69
C THR A 78 -0.62 -19.06 13.49
N PRO A 79 -1.42 -18.96 14.56
CA PRO A 79 -1.88 -20.13 15.31
C PRO A 79 -2.52 -21.17 14.39
N LYS A 80 -2.11 -22.44 14.50
CA LYS A 80 -2.60 -23.52 13.62
C LYS A 80 -4.11 -23.77 13.73
N ASN A 81 -4.71 -23.42 14.87
CA ASN A 81 -6.14 -23.52 15.15
C ASN A 81 -6.90 -22.21 14.84
N TRP A 82 -6.41 -21.41 13.89
CA TRP A 82 -7.05 -20.15 13.53
C TRP A 82 -8.43 -20.41 12.89
N SER A 83 -9.48 -19.81 13.45
CA SER A 83 -10.82 -19.85 12.88
C SER A 83 -11.63 -18.65 13.32
N LEU A 84 -12.46 -18.11 12.44
CA LEU A 84 -13.48 -17.12 12.76
C LEU A 84 -14.72 -17.38 11.90
N GLU A 85 -15.89 -17.40 12.51
CA GLU A 85 -17.15 -17.63 11.80
C GLU A 85 -17.41 -16.55 10.75
N GLY A 86 -17.86 -16.95 9.57
CA GLY A 86 -18.15 -16.05 8.45
C GLY A 86 -16.90 -15.49 7.75
N VAL A 87 -15.72 -16.07 8.00
CA VAL A 87 -14.45 -15.66 7.41
C VAL A 87 -13.77 -16.84 6.72
N HIS A 88 -13.26 -16.61 5.52
CA HIS A 88 -12.46 -17.60 4.81
C HIS A 88 -11.00 -17.52 5.26
N TYR A 89 -10.50 -18.56 5.91
CA TYR A 89 -9.10 -18.63 6.27
C TYR A 89 -8.29 -19.35 5.18
N LEU A 90 -7.17 -18.76 4.77
CA LEU A 90 -6.24 -19.30 3.80
C LEU A 90 -4.92 -19.65 4.52
N SER A 91 -4.70 -20.93 4.81
CA SER A 91 -3.49 -21.39 5.50
C SER A 91 -2.24 -21.24 4.62
N VAL A 92 -1.04 -21.42 5.19
CA VAL A 92 0.21 -21.42 4.41
C VAL A 92 0.19 -22.57 3.40
N GLU A 93 -0.34 -23.72 3.80
CA GLU A 93 -0.51 -24.89 2.95
C GLU A 93 -1.48 -24.61 1.79
N ASP A 94 -2.55 -23.86 2.03
CA ASP A 94 -3.49 -23.44 0.97
C ASP A 94 -2.84 -22.44 0.01
N GLN A 95 -2.03 -21.49 0.53
CA GLN A 95 -1.30 -20.52 -0.29
C GLN A 95 -0.29 -21.18 -1.23
N GLN A 96 0.46 -22.16 -0.74
CA GLN A 96 1.42 -22.93 -1.54
C GLN A 96 0.73 -23.67 -2.69
N ARG A 97 -0.51 -24.12 -2.48
CA ARG A 97 -1.33 -24.74 -3.53
C ARG A 97 -1.89 -23.72 -4.53
N LEU A 98 -1.97 -22.44 -4.16
CA LEU A 98 -2.64 -21.39 -4.92
C LEU A 98 -1.69 -20.44 -5.69
N ALA A 99 -0.38 -20.54 -5.52
CA ALA A 99 0.62 -19.74 -6.23
C ALA A 99 0.38 -18.21 -6.16
N ILE A 100 -0.11 -17.69 -5.03
CA ILE A 100 -0.35 -16.26 -4.79
C ILE A 100 0.19 -15.86 -3.41
N LEU A 101 0.97 -14.77 -3.33
CA LEU A 101 1.55 -14.20 -2.11
C LEU A 101 0.95 -12.80 -1.84
N LEU A 102 0.45 -12.52 -0.61
CA LEU A 102 -0.15 -11.24 -0.18
C LEU A 102 0.29 -10.87 1.26
N TRP A 103 0.68 -9.60 1.58
CA TRP A 103 1.36 -9.22 2.86
C TRP A 103 1.17 -7.75 3.42
N ARG A 104 1.03 -7.60 4.78
CA ARG A 104 1.32 -6.50 5.81
C ARG A 104 0.47 -5.23 6.17
N ASN A 105 -0.22 -5.22 7.33
CA ASN A 105 -0.29 -4.18 8.40
C ASN A 105 -0.85 -2.75 8.20
N ILE A 106 -2.14 -2.41 8.41
CA ILE A 106 -2.62 -1.02 8.75
C ILE A 106 -3.86 -0.97 9.68
N LEU A 107 -3.85 -0.01 10.63
CA LEU A 107 -5.02 0.48 11.39
C LEU A 107 -5.46 1.86 10.86
N GLY A 108 -6.74 2.06 10.54
CA GLY A 108 -7.25 3.34 10.01
C GLY A 108 -8.78 3.46 9.99
N LEU A 109 -9.30 4.50 9.32
CA LEU A 109 -10.75 4.80 9.16
C LEU A 109 -11.54 3.72 8.37
N GLY A 110 -10.91 2.60 8.04
CA GLY A 110 -11.52 1.46 7.38
C GLY A 110 -11.73 1.68 5.88
N LEU A 111 -12.63 0.90 5.29
CA LEU A 111 -12.89 0.88 3.85
C LEU A 111 -13.42 2.19 3.28
N HIS A 112 -14.19 2.95 4.05
CA HIS A 112 -14.95 4.11 3.57
C HIS A 112 -14.08 5.28 3.07
N GLN A 113 -12.78 5.23 3.33
CA GLN A 113 -11.82 6.28 3.01
C GLN A 113 -11.34 6.28 1.55
N PHE A 114 -11.58 5.18 0.82
CA PHE A 114 -11.19 5.05 -0.58
C PHE A 114 -12.35 5.38 -1.51
N ASP A 115 -12.00 5.80 -2.72
CA ASP A 115 -13.00 6.07 -3.74
C ASP A 115 -13.35 4.76 -4.46
N TYR A 116 -14.63 4.41 -4.46
CA TYR A 116 -15.18 3.21 -5.11
C TYR A 116 -15.98 3.53 -6.37
N SER A 117 -16.11 4.81 -6.74
CA SER A 117 -16.80 5.24 -7.95
C SER A 117 -15.96 4.95 -9.20
N GLU A 118 -16.59 4.77 -10.37
CA GLU A 118 -15.84 4.62 -11.62
C GLU A 118 -15.15 5.93 -12.04
N GLU A 119 -15.73 7.07 -11.66
CA GLU A 119 -15.28 8.41 -12.04
C GLU A 119 -15.24 9.33 -10.83
N THR A 120 -14.16 10.10 -10.72
CA THR A 120 -13.90 11.02 -9.62
C THR A 120 -13.56 12.41 -10.14
N SER A 121 -13.59 13.41 -9.26
CA SER A 121 -13.15 14.78 -9.54
C SER A 121 -12.05 15.16 -8.54
N GLY A 122 -11.10 16.01 -8.96
CA GLY A 122 -10.00 16.39 -8.07
C GLY A 122 -8.77 16.90 -8.80
N LEU A 123 -7.63 16.84 -8.12
CA LEU A 123 -6.36 17.27 -8.70
C LEU A 123 -5.69 16.13 -9.45
N ARG A 124 -5.09 16.49 -10.58
CA ARG A 124 -4.22 15.60 -11.34
C ARG A 124 -2.85 16.24 -11.49
N TYR A 125 -1.79 15.49 -11.16
CA TYR A 125 -0.41 15.90 -11.33
C TYR A 125 0.11 15.47 -12.71
N GLY A 126 0.92 16.30 -13.36
CA GLY A 126 1.57 15.97 -14.64
C GLY A 126 0.73 16.31 -15.88
N CYS A 127 -0.39 17.05 -15.73
CA CYS A 127 -1.27 17.39 -16.86
C CYS A 127 -0.58 18.23 -17.95
N LYS A 128 0.43 19.03 -17.57
CA LYS A 128 1.18 19.90 -18.47
C LYS A 128 2.50 19.31 -18.94
N PHE A 129 2.71 17.99 -18.77
CA PHE A 129 3.94 17.31 -19.17
C PHE A 129 4.06 17.12 -20.70
N ARG A 130 3.05 17.53 -21.49
CA ARG A 130 3.14 17.53 -22.95
C ARG A 130 3.87 18.78 -23.46
N GLU A 131 4.96 18.52 -24.18
CA GLU A 131 5.66 19.40 -25.15
C GLU A 131 6.64 20.47 -24.65
N VAL A 132 7.55 20.16 -23.71
CA VAL A 132 8.75 21.02 -23.54
C VAL A 132 10.06 20.32 -23.93
N ASN A 133 10.18 19.00 -23.77
CA ASN A 133 11.45 18.31 -24.05
C ASN A 133 11.35 17.32 -25.22
N LYS A 134 11.22 17.86 -26.44
CA LYS A 134 11.62 17.18 -27.69
C LYS A 134 13.13 17.30 -27.96
N THR A 135 13.91 17.78 -27.00
CA THR A 135 15.37 17.68 -27.01
C THR A 135 15.77 16.27 -26.58
N ARG A 136 16.24 15.50 -27.57
CA ARG A 136 16.86 14.18 -27.44
C ARG A 136 18.16 14.29 -26.61
N ASN A 137 18.08 14.54 -25.32
CA ASN A 137 19.19 14.24 -24.41
C ASN A 137 18.89 12.94 -23.70
N SER A 138 19.85 12.02 -23.84
CA SER A 138 19.86 10.63 -23.43
C SER A 138 19.94 10.43 -21.91
N GLU A 139 19.25 11.26 -21.12
CA GLU A 139 19.15 11.02 -19.68
C GLU A 139 18.21 9.84 -19.43
N ARG A 140 18.73 8.78 -18.78
CA ARG A 140 17.97 7.56 -18.43
C ARG A 140 16.73 7.87 -17.57
N PHE A 141 16.68 9.02 -16.91
CA PHE A 141 15.57 9.45 -16.06
C PHE A 141 15.49 10.98 -15.98
N SER A 142 14.28 11.54 -15.91
CA SER A 142 14.07 12.99 -15.77
C SER A 142 13.40 13.27 -14.41
N PRO A 143 13.97 14.12 -13.54
CA PRO A 143 13.41 14.45 -12.21
C PRO A 143 11.99 15.00 -12.30
N GLU A 144 11.67 15.64 -13.41
CA GLU A 144 10.35 16.12 -13.76
C GLU A 144 9.27 15.04 -13.82
N LYS A 145 9.65 13.76 -13.91
CA LYS A 145 8.70 12.64 -13.85
C LYS A 145 8.42 12.19 -12.43
N LEU A 146 9.14 12.70 -11.42
CA LEU A 146 8.89 12.33 -10.02
C LEU A 146 7.79 13.18 -9.41
N PHE A 147 7.05 12.56 -8.50
CA PHE A 147 6.13 13.21 -7.59
C PHE A 147 6.43 12.76 -6.16
N ASN A 148 6.57 13.72 -5.25
CA ASN A 148 6.72 13.42 -3.83
C ASN A 148 5.36 13.62 -3.12
N PRO A 149 4.63 12.54 -2.77
CA PRO A 149 3.35 12.67 -2.10
C PRO A 149 3.47 13.37 -0.74
N TYR A 150 4.53 13.11 0.02
CA TYR A 150 4.67 13.67 1.38
C TYR A 150 4.81 15.19 1.36
N SER A 151 5.59 15.71 0.40
CA SER A 151 5.69 17.15 0.13
C SER A 151 4.34 17.77 -0.22
N PHE A 152 3.53 17.11 -1.08
CA PHE A 152 2.20 17.61 -1.45
C PHE A 152 1.23 17.64 -0.25
N PHE A 153 1.31 16.65 0.64
CA PHE A 153 0.48 16.58 1.85
C PHE A 153 1.07 17.35 3.04
N GLY A 154 1.98 18.31 2.80
CA GLY A 154 2.42 19.30 3.79
C GLY A 154 3.74 18.99 4.50
N LYS A 155 4.49 17.97 4.05
CA LYS A 155 5.80 17.58 4.61
C LYS A 155 6.90 17.76 3.57
N GLY A 156 7.32 19.01 3.38
CA GLY A 156 8.22 19.42 2.30
C GLY A 156 9.64 18.85 2.37
N ASP A 157 10.08 18.49 3.57
CA ASP A 157 11.37 17.90 3.93
C ASP A 157 11.35 16.36 3.98
N MET A 158 10.20 15.74 3.74
CA MET A 158 9.99 14.31 3.92
C MET A 158 9.74 13.62 2.58
N TRP A 159 10.14 12.35 2.46
CA TRP A 159 9.97 11.56 1.25
C TRP A 159 9.57 10.12 1.57
N PRO A 160 8.77 9.47 0.70
CA PRO A 160 8.44 8.05 0.86
C PRO A 160 9.66 7.16 0.63
N ARG A 161 9.67 5.97 1.23
CA ARG A 161 10.70 4.95 0.95
C ARG A 161 10.76 4.66 -0.54
N GLY A 162 11.98 4.56 -1.07
CA GLY A 162 12.22 4.33 -2.50
C GLY A 162 12.19 5.58 -3.37
N PHE A 163 12.00 6.76 -2.78
CA PHE A 163 12.19 8.01 -3.53
C PHE A 163 13.67 8.15 -3.89
N PRO A 164 14.04 8.51 -5.14
CA PRO A 164 15.45 8.50 -5.52
C PRO A 164 16.24 9.57 -4.76
N ILE A 165 17.26 9.11 -4.02
CA ILE A 165 17.96 9.89 -3.00
C ILE A 165 18.72 11.06 -3.63
N GLU A 166 19.24 10.87 -4.84
CA GLU A 166 19.94 11.89 -5.62
C GLU A 166 19.09 13.14 -5.91
N TYR A 167 17.76 13.05 -5.78
CA TYR A 167 16.85 14.16 -6.05
C TYR A 167 16.20 14.74 -4.78
N ILE A 168 16.38 14.15 -3.59
CA ILE A 168 15.66 14.59 -2.37
C ILE A 168 15.84 16.10 -2.09
N GLN A 169 17.07 16.61 -2.16
CA GLN A 169 17.35 18.01 -1.81
C GLN A 169 16.81 19.02 -2.84
N ASN A 170 16.78 18.63 -4.12
CA ASN A 170 16.49 19.52 -5.23
C ASN A 170 15.09 19.34 -5.83
N HIS A 171 14.42 18.23 -5.51
CA HIS A 171 13.10 17.92 -6.04
C HIS A 171 12.03 18.78 -5.35
N LYS A 172 11.24 19.46 -6.17
CA LYS A 172 9.99 20.10 -5.74
C LYS A 172 8.89 19.65 -6.67
N ASN A 173 7.69 19.44 -6.13
CA ASN A 173 6.53 19.11 -6.96
C ASN A 173 6.18 20.21 -7.98
N GLY A 174 6.78 21.41 -7.88
CA GLY A 174 6.80 22.45 -8.91
C GLY A 174 5.45 23.14 -9.11
N PRO A 175 5.39 24.47 -9.18
CA PRO A 175 4.14 25.18 -9.45
C PRO A 175 3.61 24.84 -10.85
N GLY A 176 2.29 24.84 -11.01
CA GLY A 176 1.63 24.71 -12.31
C GLY A 176 1.63 23.30 -12.95
N ARG A 177 2.12 22.28 -12.24
CA ARG A 177 2.13 20.88 -12.71
C ARG A 177 0.86 20.11 -12.35
N CYS A 178 0.04 20.68 -11.46
CA CYS A 178 -1.30 20.19 -11.16
C CYS A 178 -2.34 20.85 -12.08
N CYS A 179 -3.36 20.11 -12.45
CA CYS A 179 -4.58 20.64 -13.03
C CYS A 179 -5.80 20.16 -12.24
N LEU A 180 -6.85 20.99 -12.22
CA LEU A 180 -8.14 20.59 -11.70
C LEU A 180 -8.88 19.80 -12.78
N CYS A 181 -9.30 18.58 -12.48
CA CYS A 181 -10.10 17.75 -13.37
C CYS A 181 -11.50 17.58 -12.77
N HIS A 182 -12.50 18.10 -13.47
CA HIS A 182 -13.91 17.97 -13.06
C HIS A 182 -14.41 16.52 -13.18
N LYS A 183 -13.82 15.75 -14.10
CA LYS A 183 -14.20 14.38 -14.35
C LYS A 183 -13.00 13.58 -14.85
N MET A 184 -12.62 12.54 -14.12
CA MET A 184 -11.58 11.60 -14.53
C MET A 184 -11.87 10.21 -14.00
N ARG A 185 -11.35 9.19 -14.68
CA ARG A 185 -11.45 7.81 -14.22
C ARG A 185 -10.72 7.66 -12.89
N THR A 186 -11.37 7.04 -11.91
CA THR A 186 -10.78 6.83 -10.59
C THR A 186 -9.58 5.89 -10.68
N ALA A 187 -8.52 6.22 -9.95
CA ALA A 187 -7.26 5.49 -10.02
C ALA A 187 -7.42 4.00 -9.67
N ALA A 188 -6.74 3.15 -10.44
CA ALA A 188 -6.74 1.70 -10.28
C ALA A 188 -6.00 1.27 -9.00
N VAL A 189 -5.06 2.09 -8.54
CA VAL A 189 -4.39 1.96 -7.25
C VAL A 189 -4.55 3.26 -6.48
N GLN A 190 -4.94 3.16 -5.22
CA GLN A 190 -5.11 4.31 -4.32
C GLN A 190 -4.30 4.07 -3.05
N GLN A 191 -3.26 4.87 -2.81
CA GLN A 191 -2.49 4.81 -1.56
C GLN A 191 -2.98 5.92 -0.62
N GLY A 192 -3.46 5.55 0.57
CA GLY A 192 -3.71 6.52 1.65
C GLY A 192 -2.43 6.83 2.42
N LEU A 193 -2.23 8.09 2.80
CA LEU A 193 -1.12 8.43 3.69
C LEU A 193 -1.40 7.95 5.13
N VAL A 194 -0.35 7.87 5.94
CA VAL A 194 -0.41 7.27 7.27
C VAL A 194 0.22 8.20 8.30
N HIS A 195 -0.50 8.49 9.38
CA HIS A 195 -0.01 9.30 10.49
C HIS A 195 0.90 8.51 11.44
N LYS A 196 1.63 9.26 12.27
CA LYS A 196 2.57 8.83 13.29
C LYS A 196 3.83 8.23 12.69
N ASP A 197 3.76 7.02 12.15
CA ASP A 197 4.96 6.33 11.64
C ASP A 197 4.87 5.96 10.16
N PRO A 198 4.89 6.96 9.24
CA PRO A 198 4.76 6.73 7.80
C PRO A 198 5.95 5.97 7.21
N ASP A 199 5.75 5.47 6.00
CA ASP A 199 6.77 4.69 5.30
C ASP A 199 7.79 5.56 4.57
N VAL A 200 8.73 6.06 5.35
CA VAL A 200 9.98 6.68 4.91
C VAL A 200 11.10 5.64 4.84
N ASP A 201 12.19 5.98 4.16
CA ASP A 201 13.39 5.13 4.13
C ASP A 201 14.14 5.11 5.47
N ALA A 202 15.13 4.21 5.57
CA ALA A 202 15.96 4.08 6.75
C ALA A 202 16.81 5.33 7.03
N LEU A 203 17.23 6.07 6.00
CA LEU A 203 18.02 7.30 6.17
C LEU A 203 17.22 8.36 6.93
N TYR A 204 15.98 8.62 6.52
CA TYR A 204 15.11 9.55 7.24
C TYR A 204 14.87 9.10 8.69
N ARG A 205 14.66 7.79 8.91
CA ARG A 205 14.47 7.24 10.26
C ARG A 205 15.70 7.43 11.14
N LEU A 206 16.88 7.19 10.60
CA LEU A 206 18.14 7.38 11.34
C LEU A 206 18.34 8.84 11.77
N LEU A 207 17.87 9.79 10.98
CA LEU A 207 18.01 11.23 11.25
C LEU A 207 16.90 11.77 12.18
N HIS A 208 15.69 11.24 12.10
CA HIS A 208 14.50 11.89 12.70
C HIS A 208 13.72 11.01 13.70
N ALA A 209 13.90 9.69 13.71
CA ALA A 209 13.11 8.81 14.58
C ALA A 209 13.68 8.75 16.00
N ASP A 210 12.79 8.76 16.98
CA ASP A 210 13.14 8.43 18.36
C ASP A 210 13.43 6.93 18.49
N LYS A 211 14.37 6.57 19.37
CA LYS A 211 14.79 5.17 19.59
C LYS A 211 13.73 4.32 20.28
N ARG A 212 12.82 4.93 21.05
CA ARG A 212 11.75 4.26 21.80
C ARG A 212 10.43 4.37 21.05
N ASP A 213 10.07 5.57 20.62
CA ASP A 213 8.72 5.87 20.13
C ASP A 213 8.61 5.93 18.60
N GLY A 214 9.75 5.86 17.88
CA GLY A 214 9.78 5.94 16.43
C GLY A 214 9.50 7.34 15.91
N LEU A 215 8.78 7.42 14.78
CA LEU A 215 8.35 8.70 14.20
C LEU A 215 7.01 9.15 14.79
N ASN A 216 6.77 10.46 14.76
CA ASN A 216 5.48 11.05 15.13
C ASN A 216 5.06 12.13 14.12
N GLU A 217 4.90 11.70 12.86
CA GLU A 217 4.64 12.59 11.73
C GLU A 217 3.16 12.73 11.38
N GLY A 218 2.76 13.95 11.05
CA GLY A 218 1.41 14.29 10.61
C GLY A 218 1.37 14.77 9.16
N PHE A 219 0.27 14.51 8.45
CA PHE A 219 0.02 15.03 7.11
C PHE A 219 -1.25 15.88 7.11
N SER A 220 -1.37 16.77 6.12
CA SER A 220 -2.60 17.56 5.93
C SER A 220 -3.78 16.65 5.61
N LYS A 221 -4.85 16.78 6.41
CA LYS A 221 -6.14 16.13 6.15
C LYS A 221 -7.00 16.91 5.15
N PHE A 222 -6.62 18.16 4.86
CA PHE A 222 -7.39 19.08 4.01
C PHE A 222 -6.89 19.12 2.56
N ALA A 223 -5.68 18.61 2.30
CA ALA A 223 -5.21 18.45 0.93
C ALA A 223 -6.15 17.48 0.19
N PRO A 224 -6.57 17.76 -1.05
CA PRO A 224 -7.43 16.86 -1.80
C PRO A 224 -6.65 15.63 -2.28
N PRO A 225 -7.32 14.51 -2.62
CA PRO A 225 -6.69 13.42 -3.35
C PRO A 225 -6.03 13.90 -4.63
N ILE A 226 -4.91 13.28 -5.00
CA ILE A 226 -4.16 13.64 -6.21
C ILE A 226 -3.88 12.41 -7.07
N THR A 227 -4.30 12.46 -8.33
CA THR A 227 -4.05 11.41 -9.33
C THR A 227 -2.81 11.74 -10.14
N LEU A 228 -1.94 10.76 -10.40
CA LEU A 228 -0.77 10.98 -11.26
C LEU A 228 -1.14 10.76 -12.73
N ALA A 229 -0.66 11.64 -13.61
CA ALA A 229 -0.74 11.44 -15.05
C ALA A 229 0.27 10.38 -15.52
N SER A 230 -0.05 9.74 -16.63
CA SER A 230 0.86 8.78 -17.27
C SER A 230 2.21 9.41 -17.57
N GLY A 231 3.28 8.73 -17.16
CA GLY A 231 4.65 9.23 -17.26
C GLY A 231 5.17 9.94 -16.01
N THR A 232 4.33 10.18 -15.01
CA THR A 232 4.73 10.58 -13.66
C THR A 232 4.80 9.36 -12.74
N TYR A 233 5.79 9.31 -11.84
CA TYR A 233 6.02 8.23 -10.90
C TYR A 233 6.19 8.75 -9.48
N ALA A 234 5.67 8.00 -8.52
CA ALA A 234 5.95 8.16 -7.10
C ALA A 234 6.02 6.76 -6.48
N PRO A 235 6.99 6.48 -5.59
CA PRO A 235 7.03 5.19 -4.92
C PRO A 235 5.85 5.09 -3.93
N TRP A 236 5.36 3.87 -3.76
CA TRP A 236 4.31 3.55 -2.80
C TRP A 236 4.48 2.12 -2.30
N ASN A 237 4.11 1.89 -1.05
CA ASN A 237 4.25 0.59 -0.40
C ASN A 237 2.92 -0.18 -0.42
N SER A 238 2.92 -1.42 0.07
CA SER A 238 1.66 -2.18 0.13
C SER A 238 0.72 -1.74 1.25
N GLN A 239 1.18 -0.85 2.14
CA GLN A 239 0.42 -0.37 3.28
C GLN A 239 -0.59 0.69 2.83
N ASN A 240 -1.78 0.68 3.41
CA ASN A 240 -2.88 1.61 3.11
C ASN A 240 -3.27 1.70 1.63
N THR A 241 -3.04 0.62 0.88
CA THR A 241 -3.22 0.67 -0.57
C THR A 241 -4.39 -0.18 -1.00
N LEU A 242 -5.36 0.47 -1.65
CA LEU A 242 -6.45 -0.18 -2.36
C LEU A 242 -6.01 -0.49 -3.78
N PHE A 243 -6.23 -1.75 -4.20
CA PHE A 243 -6.12 -2.17 -5.59
C PHE A 243 -7.50 -2.45 -6.15
N ARG A 244 -7.84 -1.85 -7.28
CA ARG A 244 -9.02 -2.23 -8.06
C ARG A 244 -8.71 -3.45 -8.91
N ARG A 245 -9.75 -4.17 -9.35
CA ARG A 245 -9.61 -5.33 -10.27
C ARG A 245 -8.71 -5.04 -11.46
N THR A 246 -8.82 -3.84 -12.01
CA THR A 246 -8.05 -3.39 -13.17
C THR A 246 -6.55 -3.27 -12.89
N ALA A 247 -6.12 -3.28 -11.63
CA ALA A 247 -4.72 -3.29 -11.22
C ALA A 247 -4.22 -4.66 -10.74
N PHE A 248 -5.04 -5.72 -10.70
CA PHE A 248 -4.63 -7.00 -10.07
C PHE A 248 -3.44 -7.67 -10.76
N PHE A 249 -3.28 -7.46 -12.06
CA PHE A 249 -2.10 -7.95 -12.77
C PHE A 249 -0.78 -7.33 -12.27
N THR A 250 -0.84 -6.29 -11.43
CA THR A 250 0.32 -5.63 -10.81
C THR A 250 0.60 -6.05 -9.37
N LEU A 251 -0.17 -7.00 -8.83
CA LEU A 251 0.00 -7.49 -7.46
C LEU A 251 1.25 -8.35 -7.27
N MET A 252 1.86 -8.82 -8.36
CA MET A 252 3.05 -9.65 -8.30
C MET A 252 4.24 -8.90 -7.68
N LEU A 253 4.80 -9.48 -6.63
CA LEU A 253 6.00 -8.98 -5.96
C LEU A 253 7.25 -9.66 -6.54
N PRO A 254 8.36 -8.92 -6.80
CA PRO A 254 9.62 -9.53 -7.21
C PRO A 254 10.18 -10.46 -6.13
N ALA A 255 10.48 -11.71 -6.46
CA ALA A 255 10.96 -12.69 -5.47
C ALA A 255 12.48 -12.68 -5.23
N THR A 256 13.24 -11.99 -6.10
CA THR A 256 14.72 -12.02 -6.11
C THR A 256 15.36 -10.81 -5.46
N VAL A 257 14.57 -9.92 -4.85
CA VAL A 257 15.05 -8.68 -4.23
C VAL A 257 14.87 -8.73 -2.71
N PRO A 258 15.65 -7.95 -1.94
CA PRO A 258 15.43 -7.85 -0.50
C PRO A 258 13.99 -7.45 -0.17
N PHE A 259 13.52 -7.96 0.98
CA PHE A 259 12.12 -7.79 1.38
C PHE A 259 11.70 -6.31 1.49
N ARG A 260 12.59 -5.42 1.96
CA ARG A 260 12.29 -3.98 2.16
C ARG A 260 12.13 -3.18 0.87
N VAL A 261 12.66 -3.68 -0.24
CA VAL A 261 12.57 -3.02 -1.55
C VAL A 261 11.54 -3.67 -2.46
N THR A 262 11.01 -4.83 -2.06
CA THR A 262 10.14 -5.65 -2.91
C THR A 262 8.88 -4.89 -3.35
N ASP A 263 8.19 -4.26 -2.40
CA ASP A 263 6.97 -3.52 -2.69
C ASP A 263 7.23 -2.17 -3.38
N ILE A 264 8.40 -1.58 -3.16
CA ILE A 264 8.89 -0.39 -3.87
C ILE A 264 9.14 -0.69 -5.34
N TRP A 265 9.87 -1.77 -5.66
CA TRP A 265 10.10 -2.20 -7.03
C TRP A 265 8.80 -2.53 -7.75
N ARG A 266 7.89 -3.25 -7.07
CA ARG A 266 6.53 -3.48 -7.56
C ARG A 266 5.83 -2.16 -7.85
N SER A 267 5.97 -1.14 -7.00
CA SER A 267 5.31 0.16 -7.17
C SER A 267 5.67 0.85 -8.49
N TYR A 268 6.96 0.86 -8.87
CA TYR A 268 7.44 1.47 -10.12
C TYR A 268 7.04 0.64 -11.34
N PHE A 269 7.20 -0.67 -11.26
CA PHE A 269 6.83 -1.59 -12.33
C PHE A 269 5.31 -1.56 -12.59
N ALA A 270 4.51 -1.58 -11.52
CA ALA A 270 3.06 -1.47 -11.57
C ALA A 270 2.63 -0.16 -12.24
N GLN A 271 3.19 0.98 -11.86
CA GLN A 271 2.88 2.27 -12.50
C GLN A 271 3.15 2.24 -14.00
N LYS A 272 4.30 1.68 -14.42
CA LYS A 272 4.62 1.57 -15.85
C LYS A 272 3.57 0.74 -16.61
N LEU A 273 3.16 -0.41 -16.06
CA LEU A 273 2.15 -1.24 -16.70
C LEU A 273 0.76 -0.60 -16.69
N LEU A 274 0.35 0.00 -15.58
CA LEU A 274 -0.93 0.74 -15.47
C LEU A 274 -1.00 1.85 -16.52
N HIS A 275 0.07 2.64 -16.67
CA HIS A 275 0.17 3.68 -17.67
C HIS A 275 0.00 3.15 -19.11
N MET A 276 0.46 1.93 -19.40
CA MET A 276 0.32 1.32 -20.74
C MET A 276 -1.13 0.90 -21.05
N VAL A 277 -1.91 0.53 -20.03
CA VAL A 277 -3.33 0.17 -20.18
C VAL A 277 -4.27 1.35 -19.91
N GLY A 278 -3.73 2.58 -19.82
CA GLY A 278 -4.51 3.80 -19.58
C GLY A 278 -5.01 3.97 -18.14
N GLU A 279 -4.53 3.15 -17.21
CA GLU A 279 -4.81 3.25 -15.78
C GLU A 279 -3.78 4.13 -15.08
N ASN A 280 -4.13 4.65 -13.89
CA ASN A 280 -3.26 5.51 -13.11
C ASN A 280 -3.32 5.16 -11.62
N ILE A 281 -2.44 5.80 -10.84
CA ILE A 281 -2.43 5.74 -9.38
C ILE A 281 -2.85 7.07 -8.77
N ALA A 282 -3.34 7.06 -7.53
CA ALA A 282 -3.64 8.26 -6.76
C ALA A 282 -3.21 8.14 -5.30
N PHE A 283 -2.93 9.29 -4.69
CA PHE A 283 -2.60 9.41 -3.27
C PHE A 283 -3.73 10.13 -2.54
N TYR A 284 -4.14 9.60 -1.39
CA TYR A 284 -5.24 10.07 -0.58
C TYR A 284 -4.72 10.63 0.76
N PRO A 285 -5.43 11.62 1.35
CA PRO A 285 -5.03 12.23 2.61
C PRO A 285 -4.83 11.20 3.72
N ALA A 286 -4.05 11.57 4.73
CA ALA A 286 -3.77 10.65 5.82
C ALA A 286 -5.05 10.26 6.57
N ASN A 287 -5.30 8.96 6.59
CA ASN A 287 -6.55 8.35 7.08
C ASN A 287 -6.29 7.09 7.93
N ALA A 288 -5.03 6.73 8.10
CA ALA A 288 -4.55 5.66 8.96
C ALA A 288 -3.56 6.18 9.99
N ILE A 289 -3.41 5.47 11.11
CA ILE A 289 -2.35 5.71 12.10
C ILE A 289 -1.53 4.44 12.19
N GLN A 290 -0.23 4.54 11.97
CA GLN A 290 0.68 3.41 12.09
C GLN A 290 1.49 3.53 13.36
N ILE A 291 1.47 2.45 14.13
CA ILE A 291 2.28 2.26 15.32
C ILE A 291 3.23 1.12 14.97
N ARG A 292 4.51 1.41 14.78
CA ARG A 292 5.54 0.37 14.61
C ARG A 292 6.25 0.14 15.94
N ASN A 293 6.82 -1.05 16.08
CA ASN A 293 7.78 -1.32 17.15
C ASN A 293 9.13 -0.71 16.76
N ALA A 294 9.90 -0.26 17.75
CA ALA A 294 11.29 0.12 17.55
C ALA A 294 12.07 -1.07 16.95
N HIS A 295 12.90 -0.79 15.95
CA HIS A 295 13.72 -1.78 15.24
C HIS A 295 15.06 -1.15 14.86
N ASN A 296 16.01 -1.99 14.41
CA ASN A 296 17.35 -1.52 14.06
C ASN A 296 17.36 -0.84 12.69
N TYR A 297 17.29 0.50 12.68
CA TYR A 297 17.30 1.28 11.44
C TYR A 297 18.59 1.14 10.62
N LEU A 298 19.71 0.71 11.22
CA LEU A 298 20.94 0.48 10.48
C LEU A 298 20.89 -0.80 9.64
N ASP A 299 20.28 -1.86 10.18
CA ASP A 299 20.06 -3.10 9.42
C ASP A 299 19.05 -2.87 8.30
N ASP A 300 18.05 -2.02 8.56
CA ASP A 300 17.09 -1.59 7.54
C ASP A 300 17.78 -0.90 6.38
N PHE A 301 18.66 0.07 6.66
CA PHE A 301 19.44 0.78 5.64
C PHE A 301 20.22 -0.19 4.74
N ARG A 302 20.91 -1.16 5.34
CA ARG A 302 21.66 -2.20 4.59
C ARG A 302 20.78 -3.10 3.72
N SER A 303 19.52 -3.28 4.10
CA SER A 303 18.57 -4.11 3.33
C SER A 303 17.76 -3.32 2.30
N GLU A 304 17.90 -2.00 2.30
CA GLU A 304 17.32 -1.07 1.32
C GLU A 304 18.29 -0.77 0.16
N GLU A 305 19.59 -1.10 0.31
CA GLU A 305 20.63 -1.08 -0.73
C GLU A 305 20.60 -2.32 -1.65
#